data_AF-A0A9P7MP54-F1
#
_entry.id   AF-A0A9P7MP54-F1
#
_cell.length_a   1.000
_cell.length_b   1.000
_cell.length_c   1.000
_cell.angle_alpha   90.00
_cell.angle_beta   90.00
_cell.angle_gamma   90.00
#
_symmetry.space_group_name_H-M   'P 1'
#
loop_
_entity.id
_entity.type
_entity.pdbx_description
1 polymer ?
#
loop_
_entity_poly.entity_id
_entity_poly.type
_entity_poly.pdbx_seq_one_letter_code
_entity_poly.pdbx_strand_id
1 'polypeptide(L)'
;MSAAVSPAPPLKLPSLAAIGSFDGTADAGRWLEEVGWAFKLVNDGLDADASTLVRAINMSLERDAATFVDSSEVLRHIVQQAHQGLATPSDLVTFQRYLKDRYRPTVVDIKPDFFISVELQQDYDEPLAAYHSRVVNTLQRAGGRDKPLSNAEPLTSLETNTLRDYINRFVRGLYDKSIMQEAISFHKRNLRVTRVSAGDVGLHAMDSARSLDDFNGGLQAISAD
;
A
#
# COMPACT_ATOMS: atom_id res chain seq x y z
N MET A 1 -57.24 18.44 -19.73
CA MET A 1 -56.29 18.47 -20.86
C MET A 1 -54.99 17.85 -20.36
N SER A 2 -54.75 16.56 -20.64
CA SER A 2 -53.48 15.92 -20.29
C SER A 2 -52.44 16.36 -21.32
N ALA A 3 -51.42 17.09 -20.87
CA ALA A 3 -50.26 17.37 -21.69
C ALA A 3 -49.58 16.02 -22.00
N ALA A 4 -49.51 15.67 -23.28
CA ALA A 4 -48.73 14.54 -23.73
C ALA A 4 -47.26 14.88 -23.47
N VAL A 5 -46.65 14.19 -22.51
CA VAL A 5 -45.20 14.20 -22.33
C VAL A 5 -44.61 13.66 -23.63
N SER A 6 -43.96 14.54 -24.39
CA SER A 6 -43.24 14.10 -25.59
C SER A 6 -42.19 13.08 -25.16
N PRO A 7 -42.08 11.93 -25.83
CA PRO A 7 -41.09 10.92 -25.46
C PRO A 7 -39.70 11.55 -25.56
N ALA A 8 -38.90 11.36 -24.51
CA ALA A 8 -37.51 11.82 -24.51
C ALA A 8 -36.81 11.29 -25.77
N PRO A 9 -35.98 12.11 -26.44
CA PRO A 9 -35.29 11.68 -27.65
C PRO A 9 -34.47 10.40 -27.35
N PRO A 10 -34.40 9.46 -28.32
CA PRO A 10 -33.68 8.21 -28.12
C PRO A 10 -32.20 8.51 -27.84
N LEU A 11 -31.67 7.92 -26.75
CA LEU A 11 -30.26 7.98 -26.41
C LEU A 11 -29.43 7.46 -27.59
N LYS A 12 -28.46 8.26 -28.03
CA LYS A 12 -27.46 7.88 -29.02
C LYS A 12 -26.32 7.15 -28.31
N LEU A 13 -25.88 6.04 -28.90
CA LEU A 13 -24.76 5.26 -28.36
C LEU A 13 -23.45 5.73 -29.02
N PRO A 14 -22.40 6.05 -28.25
CA PRO A 14 -21.09 6.27 -28.82
C PRO A 14 -20.57 4.96 -29.43
N SER A 15 -19.71 5.08 -30.45
CA SER A 15 -19.06 3.90 -31.03
C SER A 15 -18.15 3.21 -30.00
N LEU A 16 -17.96 1.89 -30.12
CA LEU A 16 -17.01 1.17 -29.25
C LEU A 16 -15.59 1.74 -29.34
N ALA A 17 -15.19 2.23 -30.52
CA ALA A 17 -13.91 2.92 -30.69
C ALA A 17 -13.80 4.24 -29.89
N ALA A 18 -14.93 4.91 -29.67
CA ALA A 18 -14.99 6.14 -28.86
C ALA A 18 -15.01 5.85 -27.35
N ILE A 19 -15.46 4.67 -26.93
CA ILE A 19 -15.40 4.21 -25.53
C ILE A 19 -13.99 3.64 -25.23
N GLY A 20 -13.36 3.02 -26.22
CA GLY A 20 -12.08 2.33 -26.05
C GLY A 20 -12.22 0.97 -25.36
N SER A 21 -11.16 0.16 -25.42
CA SER A 21 -11.05 -1.11 -24.70
C SER A 21 -10.34 -0.91 -23.36
N PHE A 22 -10.74 -1.67 -22.35
CA PHE A 22 -10.12 -1.64 -21.03
C PHE A 22 -9.71 -3.05 -20.58
N ASP A 23 -8.41 -3.28 -20.47
CA ASP A 23 -7.85 -4.58 -20.09
C ASP A 23 -7.41 -4.66 -18.61
N GLY A 24 -7.57 -3.57 -17.85
CA GLY A 24 -7.19 -3.48 -16.44
C GLY A 24 -5.77 -3.00 -16.18
N THR A 25 -5.01 -2.59 -17.22
CA THR A 25 -3.64 -2.06 -17.04
C THR A 25 -3.59 -0.58 -16.67
N ALA A 26 -4.67 0.16 -16.94
CA ALA A 26 -4.80 1.58 -16.67
C ALA A 26 -5.73 1.85 -15.47
N ASP A 27 -5.77 3.11 -15.02
CA ASP A 27 -6.73 3.56 -14.01
C ASP A 27 -8.18 3.45 -14.53
N ALA A 28 -8.98 2.63 -13.86
CA ALA A 28 -10.41 2.54 -14.15
C ALA A 28 -11.15 3.84 -13.81
N GLY A 29 -10.67 4.65 -12.86
CA GLY A 29 -11.27 5.94 -12.53
C GLY A 29 -11.33 6.85 -13.75
N ARG A 30 -10.15 7.15 -14.31
CA ARG A 30 -9.97 7.94 -15.52
C ARG A 30 -10.69 7.34 -16.72
N TRP A 31 -10.53 6.04 -16.96
CA TRP A 31 -11.20 5.41 -18.10
C TRP A 31 -12.73 5.51 -18.01
N LEU A 32 -13.32 5.29 -16.83
CA LEU A 32 -14.76 5.44 -16.62
C LEU A 32 -15.25 6.88 -16.83
N GLU A 33 -14.42 7.89 -16.51
CA GLU A 33 -14.71 9.28 -16.84
C GLU A 33 -14.72 9.51 -18.35
N GLU A 34 -13.75 8.95 -19.08
CA GLU A 34 -13.70 9.01 -20.55
C GLU A 34 -14.94 8.36 -21.18
N VAL A 35 -15.40 7.21 -20.65
CA VAL A 35 -16.67 6.58 -21.06
C VAL A 35 -17.85 7.53 -20.82
N GLY A 36 -17.96 8.12 -19.63
CA GLY A 36 -19.04 9.07 -19.31
C GLY A 36 -19.04 10.29 -20.24
N TRP A 37 -17.86 10.83 -20.55
CA TRP A 37 -17.69 11.92 -21.51
C TRP A 37 -18.11 11.53 -22.93
N ALA A 38 -17.75 10.33 -23.40
CA ALA A 38 -18.15 9.85 -24.72
C ALA A 38 -19.68 9.76 -24.86
N PHE A 39 -20.38 9.31 -23.82
CA PHE A 39 -21.84 9.30 -23.79
C PHE A 39 -22.44 10.70 -23.79
N LYS A 40 -21.92 11.62 -22.97
CA LYS A 40 -22.38 13.01 -22.94
C LYS A 40 -22.19 13.70 -24.29
N LEU A 41 -21.07 13.46 -24.96
CA LEU A 41 -20.74 14.11 -26.23
C LEU A 41 -21.77 13.79 -27.32
N VAL A 42 -22.26 12.55 -27.39
CA VAL A 42 -23.23 12.13 -28.41
C VAL A 42 -24.68 12.41 -28.00
N ASN A 43 -24.93 12.72 -26.73
CA ASN A 43 -26.27 12.95 -26.17
C ASN A 43 -26.48 14.40 -25.69
N ASP A 44 -25.79 15.38 -26.28
CA ASP A 44 -25.95 16.81 -25.98
C ASP A 44 -25.78 17.12 -24.47
N GLY A 45 -24.89 16.40 -23.80
CA GLY A 45 -24.59 16.53 -22.37
C GLY A 45 -25.45 15.68 -21.44
N LEU A 46 -26.45 14.95 -21.96
CA LEU A 46 -27.30 14.07 -21.16
C LEU A 46 -26.58 12.77 -20.77
N ASP A 47 -26.83 12.32 -19.55
CA ASP A 47 -26.37 11.02 -19.07
C ASP A 47 -27.22 9.88 -19.63
N ALA A 48 -26.57 8.77 -19.96
CA ALA A 48 -27.27 7.53 -20.32
C ALA A 48 -27.80 6.82 -19.06
N ASP A 49 -28.82 5.98 -19.25
CA ASP A 49 -29.36 5.17 -18.17
C ASP A 49 -28.36 4.11 -17.67
N ALA A 50 -28.59 3.62 -16.45
CA ALA A 50 -27.69 2.68 -15.79
C ALA A 50 -27.50 1.37 -16.56
N SER A 51 -28.56 0.83 -17.16
CA SER A 51 -28.47 -0.41 -17.94
C SER A 51 -27.67 -0.22 -19.21
N THR A 52 -27.81 0.93 -19.88
CA THR A 52 -27.01 1.28 -21.06
C THR A 52 -25.53 1.46 -20.71
N LEU A 53 -25.21 2.17 -19.64
CA LEU A 53 -23.81 2.36 -19.22
C LEU A 53 -23.15 1.05 -18.79
N VAL A 54 -23.81 0.23 -17.96
CA VAL A 54 -23.24 -1.06 -17.52
C VAL A 54 -22.96 -1.97 -18.71
N ARG A 55 -23.88 -2.06 -19.69
CA ARG A 55 -23.65 -2.86 -20.90
C ARG A 55 -22.47 -2.35 -21.71
N ALA A 56 -22.41 -1.05 -21.96
CA ALA A 56 -21.32 -0.45 -22.73
C ALA A 56 -19.96 -0.66 -22.06
N ILE A 57 -19.89 -0.46 -20.73
CA ILE A 57 -18.68 -0.72 -19.95
C ILE A 57 -18.31 -2.21 -20.09
N ASN A 58 -19.24 -3.13 -19.83
CA ASN A 58 -18.98 -4.57 -19.88
C ASN A 58 -18.49 -5.05 -21.26
N MET A 59 -19.09 -4.55 -22.34
CA MET A 59 -18.66 -4.87 -23.72
C MET A 59 -17.27 -4.33 -24.06
N SER A 60 -16.79 -3.35 -23.31
CA SER A 60 -15.49 -2.70 -23.52
C SER A 60 -14.39 -3.31 -22.63
N LEU A 61 -14.73 -4.25 -21.74
CA LEU A 61 -13.76 -4.94 -20.90
C LEU A 61 -13.07 -6.07 -21.69
N GLU A 62 -11.77 -6.19 -21.51
CA GLU A 62 -10.95 -7.25 -22.09
C GLU A 62 -10.09 -7.93 -21.03
N ARG A 63 -9.54 -9.11 -21.36
CA ARG A 63 -8.52 -9.83 -20.58
C ARG A 63 -8.85 -9.95 -19.08
N ASP A 64 -7.98 -9.41 -18.22
CA ASP A 64 -8.10 -9.46 -16.76
C ASP A 64 -9.34 -8.72 -16.26
N ALA A 65 -9.72 -7.61 -16.91
CA ALA A 65 -10.92 -6.84 -16.56
C ALA A 65 -12.20 -7.62 -16.84
N ALA A 66 -12.29 -8.27 -18.00
CA ALA A 66 -13.42 -9.15 -18.32
C ALA A 66 -13.47 -10.34 -17.36
N THR A 67 -12.32 -11.00 -17.14
CA THR A 67 -12.21 -12.16 -16.25
C THR A 67 -12.63 -11.83 -14.82
N PHE A 68 -12.26 -10.65 -14.32
CA PHE A 68 -12.65 -10.20 -12.99
C PHE A 68 -14.16 -10.06 -12.85
N VAL A 69 -14.83 -9.42 -13.81
CA VAL A 69 -16.29 -9.30 -13.82
C VAL A 69 -16.94 -10.68 -13.89
N ASP A 70 -16.48 -11.56 -14.77
CA ASP A 70 -17.02 -12.92 -14.94
C ASP A 70 -16.80 -13.83 -13.72
N SER A 71 -15.80 -13.53 -12.89
CA SER A 71 -15.52 -14.26 -11.65
C SER A 71 -16.37 -13.82 -10.46
N SER A 72 -16.96 -12.62 -10.51
CA SER A 72 -17.72 -12.04 -9.40
C SER A 72 -19.22 -12.26 -9.56
N GLU A 73 -19.84 -12.99 -8.62
CA GLU A 73 -21.29 -13.21 -8.62
C GLU A 73 -22.08 -11.89 -8.59
N VAL A 74 -21.62 -10.92 -7.79
CA VAL A 74 -22.25 -9.60 -7.66
C VAL A 74 -22.20 -8.85 -8.99
N LEU A 75 -21.04 -8.79 -9.65
CA LEU A 75 -20.88 -8.05 -10.90
C LEU A 75 -21.63 -8.72 -12.04
N ARG A 76 -21.60 -10.06 -12.11
CA ARG A 76 -22.41 -10.81 -13.07
C ARG A 76 -23.90 -10.58 -12.90
N HIS A 77 -24.39 -10.52 -11.66
CA HIS A 77 -25.79 -10.21 -11.41
C HIS A 77 -26.16 -8.82 -11.94
N ILE A 78 -25.32 -7.81 -11.67
CA ILE A 78 -25.53 -6.44 -12.18
C ILE A 78 -25.54 -6.42 -13.72
N VAL A 79 -24.60 -7.11 -14.37
CA VAL A 79 -24.56 -7.22 -15.84
C VAL A 79 -25.82 -7.89 -16.38
N GLN A 80 -26.32 -8.93 -15.70
CA GLN A 80 -27.58 -9.58 -16.07
C GLN A 80 -28.78 -8.65 -15.95
N GLN A 81 -28.89 -7.88 -14.86
CA GLN A 81 -29.93 -6.86 -14.69
C GLN A 81 -29.86 -5.81 -15.82
N ALA A 82 -28.65 -5.39 -16.19
CA ALA A 82 -28.45 -4.42 -17.26
C ALA A 82 -28.87 -4.96 -18.64
N HIS A 83 -28.65 -6.25 -18.93
CA HIS A 83 -29.15 -6.89 -20.15
C HIS A 83 -30.68 -6.90 -20.23
N GLN A 84 -31.35 -6.97 -19.09
CA GLN A 84 -32.81 -6.93 -18.98
C GLN A 84 -33.37 -5.50 -18.95
N GLY A 85 -32.51 -4.47 -18.95
CA GLY A 85 -32.93 -3.07 -18.80
C GLY A 85 -33.38 -2.70 -17.39
N LEU A 86 -33.01 -3.51 -16.38
CA LEU A 86 -33.46 -3.40 -14.99
C LEU A 86 -32.36 -2.92 -14.04
N ALA A 87 -31.13 -2.69 -14.51
CA ALA A 87 -30.07 -2.18 -13.66
C ALA A 87 -30.41 -0.77 -13.17
N THR A 88 -30.23 -0.57 -11.87
CA THR A 88 -30.53 0.68 -11.18
C THR A 88 -29.30 1.60 -11.15
N PRO A 89 -29.47 2.90 -10.83
CA PRO A 89 -28.33 3.78 -10.59
C PRO A 89 -27.39 3.27 -9.48
N SER A 90 -27.91 2.59 -8.46
CA SER A 90 -27.11 1.97 -7.40
C SER A 90 -26.26 0.81 -7.92
N ASP A 91 -26.77 0.04 -8.88
CA ASP A 91 -26.03 -1.04 -9.52
C ASP A 91 -24.88 -0.48 -10.35
N LEU A 92 -25.12 0.58 -11.13
CA LEU A 92 -24.06 1.27 -11.88
C LEU A 92 -22.97 1.80 -10.94
N VAL A 93 -23.34 2.47 -9.84
CA VAL A 93 -22.37 2.96 -8.84
C VAL A 93 -21.58 1.82 -8.23
N THR A 94 -22.24 0.70 -7.89
CA THR A 94 -21.57 -0.48 -7.35
C THR A 94 -20.61 -1.09 -8.36
N PHE A 95 -21.04 -1.24 -9.61
CA PHE A 95 -20.24 -1.79 -10.69
C PHE A 95 -18.98 -0.94 -10.93
N GLN A 96 -19.15 0.38 -11.07
CA GLN A 96 -18.04 1.32 -11.23
C GLN A 96 -17.10 1.30 -10.03
N ARG A 97 -17.64 1.23 -8.80
CA ARG A 97 -16.81 1.16 -7.58
C ARG A 97 -15.92 -0.08 -7.58
N TYR A 98 -16.46 -1.26 -7.92
CA TYR A 98 -15.65 -2.48 -7.96
C TYR A 98 -14.53 -2.41 -8.98
N LEU A 99 -14.79 -1.85 -10.17
CA LEU A 99 -13.75 -1.61 -11.17
C LEU A 99 -12.69 -0.63 -10.66
N LYS A 100 -13.12 0.50 -10.08
CA LYS A 100 -12.20 1.49 -9.50
C LYS A 100 -11.39 0.90 -8.36
N ASP A 101 -11.96 0.07 -7.50
CA ASP A 101 -11.26 -0.55 -6.38
C ASP A 101 -10.24 -1.59 -6.85
N ARG A 102 -10.56 -2.36 -7.88
CA ARG A 102 -9.68 -3.39 -8.44
C ARG A 102 -8.55 -2.81 -9.28
N TYR A 103 -8.87 -1.80 -10.09
CA TYR A 103 -7.99 -1.16 -11.07
C TYR A 103 -7.83 0.32 -10.74
N ARG A 104 -7.41 0.59 -9.50
CA ARG A 104 -6.95 1.92 -9.13
C ARG A 104 -5.81 2.31 -10.06
N PRO A 105 -5.58 3.62 -10.30
CA PRO A 105 -4.27 3.99 -10.80
C PRO A 105 -3.33 3.34 -9.80
N THR A 106 -2.32 2.64 -10.30
CA THR A 106 -1.11 2.69 -9.55
C THR A 106 -0.72 4.18 -9.56
N VAL A 107 -1.29 4.97 -8.64
CA VAL A 107 -0.42 5.55 -7.63
C VAL A 107 0.37 4.31 -7.29
N VAL A 108 1.58 4.18 -7.88
CA VAL A 108 2.67 3.43 -7.25
C VAL A 108 2.30 3.56 -5.81
N ASP A 109 1.95 2.46 -5.16
CA ASP A 109 1.64 2.53 -3.76
C ASP A 109 2.91 3.20 -3.24
N ILE A 110 2.84 4.52 -3.09
CA ILE A 110 3.69 5.30 -2.29
C ILE A 110 3.02 4.90 -0.97
N LYS A 111 3.14 3.59 -0.57
CA LYS A 111 4.09 3.21 0.45
C LYS A 111 5.11 4.30 0.36
N PRO A 112 4.94 5.38 1.15
CA PRO A 112 5.95 6.40 1.16
C PRO A 112 7.25 5.63 1.15
N ASP A 113 8.11 5.96 0.18
CA ASP A 113 9.50 5.53 0.17
C ASP A 113 10.21 6.07 1.45
N PHE A 114 9.51 6.19 2.59
CA PHE A 114 10.08 5.93 3.91
C PHE A 114 10.84 4.63 3.95
N PHE A 115 10.56 3.70 3.03
CA PHE A 115 11.47 2.61 2.78
C PHE A 115 11.60 2.36 1.28
N ILE A 116 12.55 3.08 0.67
CA ILE A 116 13.45 2.44 -0.28
C ILE A 116 13.63 1.00 0.22
N SER A 117 13.23 0.02 -0.59
CA SER A 117 13.55 -1.38 -0.37
C SER A 117 15.06 -1.56 -0.52
N VAL A 118 15.83 -0.85 0.30
CA VAL A 118 17.16 -1.27 0.69
C VAL A 118 16.87 -2.53 1.49
N GLU A 119 17.12 -3.68 0.89
CA GLU A 119 17.28 -4.89 1.68
C GLU A 119 18.39 -4.58 2.70
N LEU A 120 17.97 -4.23 3.92
CA LEU A 120 18.82 -4.16 5.09
C LEU A 120 19.06 -5.61 5.48
N GLN A 121 19.85 -6.30 4.66
CA GLN A 121 20.33 -7.65 4.89
C GLN A 121 21.85 -7.54 4.98
N GLN A 122 22.40 -8.12 6.04
CA GLN A 122 23.84 -8.22 6.25
C GLN A 122 24.41 -9.21 5.24
N ASP A 123 25.45 -8.80 4.52
CA ASP A 123 26.18 -9.72 3.64
C ASP A 123 26.99 -10.73 4.46
N TYR A 124 27.31 -11.88 3.86
CA TYR A 124 28.03 -12.97 4.54
C TYR A 124 29.38 -12.52 5.15
N ASP A 125 30.06 -11.61 4.49
CA ASP A 125 31.37 -11.08 4.86
C ASP A 125 31.32 -9.66 5.44
N GLU A 126 30.13 -9.08 5.62
CA GLU A 126 29.97 -7.73 6.18
C GLU A 126 30.09 -7.77 7.72
N PRO A 127 31.07 -7.07 8.32
CA PRO A 127 31.15 -6.96 9.77
C PRO A 127 29.92 -6.28 10.36
N LEU A 128 29.48 -6.72 11.55
CA LEU A 128 28.27 -6.19 12.20
C LEU A 128 28.29 -4.66 12.38
N ALA A 129 29.45 -4.09 12.71
CA ALA A 129 29.63 -2.64 12.84
C ALA A 129 29.45 -1.89 11.50
N ALA A 130 29.88 -2.49 10.40
CA ALA A 130 29.69 -1.93 9.05
C ALA A 130 28.22 -2.00 8.64
N TYR A 131 27.57 -3.14 8.89
CA TYR A 131 26.13 -3.33 8.67
C TYR A 131 25.30 -2.33 9.47
N HIS A 132 25.60 -2.17 10.76
CA HIS A 132 24.95 -1.19 11.63
C HIS A 132 25.11 0.24 11.10
N SER A 133 26.33 0.62 10.71
CA SER A 133 26.60 1.96 10.16
C SER A 133 25.82 2.23 8.88
N ARG A 134 25.70 1.22 8.01
CA ARG A 134 24.89 1.29 6.77
C ARG A 134 23.42 1.49 7.07
N VAL A 135 22.88 0.79 8.07
CA VAL A 135 21.47 0.92 8.48
C VAL A 135 21.19 2.29 9.08
N VAL A 136 22.07 2.80 9.96
CA VAL A 136 21.94 4.15 10.55
C VAL A 136 22.02 5.24 9.49
N ASN A 137 22.96 5.13 8.56
CA ASN A 137 23.07 6.08 7.45
C ASN A 137 21.82 6.08 6.55
N THR A 138 21.18 4.91 6.40
CA THR A 138 19.93 4.79 5.63
C THR A 138 18.76 5.45 6.37
N LEU A 139 18.64 5.24 7.67
CA LEU A 139 17.65 5.91 8.53
C LEU A 139 17.78 7.43 8.47
N GLN A 140 19.01 7.95 8.57
CA GLN A 140 19.28 9.40 8.51
C GLN A 140 18.93 10.00 7.15
N ARG A 141 19.20 9.28 6.05
CA ARG A 141 18.79 9.71 4.69
C ARG A 141 17.28 9.74 4.51
N ALA A 142 16.54 8.89 5.22
CA ALA A 142 15.08 8.92 5.27
C ALA A 142 14.52 10.02 6.19
N GLY A 143 15.37 10.88 6.76
CA GLY A 143 14.99 11.96 7.68
C GLY A 143 14.69 11.48 9.10
N GLY A 144 15.00 10.22 9.43
CA GLY A 144 14.82 9.66 10.77
C GLY A 144 16.04 9.88 11.66
N ARG A 145 15.80 10.13 12.95
CA ARG A 145 16.84 10.18 13.97
C ARG A 145 16.87 8.86 14.76
N ASP A 146 18.07 8.34 15.00
CA ASP A 146 18.33 7.18 15.86
C ASP A 146 18.30 7.53 17.35
N LYS A 147 18.49 8.81 17.67
CA LYS A 147 18.50 9.34 19.04
C LYS A 147 17.90 10.75 19.11
N PRO A 148 17.32 11.12 20.27
CA PRO A 148 16.95 12.51 20.55
C PRO A 148 18.16 13.45 20.42
N LEU A 149 17.95 14.68 19.94
CA LEU A 149 19.00 15.70 19.93
C LEU A 149 19.30 16.24 21.33
N SER A 150 18.27 16.27 22.20
CA SER A 150 18.39 16.58 23.62
C SER A 150 17.13 16.12 24.35
N ASN A 151 17.12 16.20 25.69
CA ASN A 151 15.91 15.93 26.48
C ASN A 151 14.74 16.90 26.15
N ALA A 152 15.04 18.09 25.62
CA ALA A 152 14.05 19.07 25.20
C ALA A 152 13.50 18.80 23.79
N GLU A 153 14.18 17.97 23.00
CA GLU A 153 13.80 17.64 21.64
C GLU A 153 13.78 16.11 21.43
N PRO A 154 12.75 15.44 21.99
CA PRO A 154 12.58 14.00 21.84
C PRO A 154 12.27 13.64 20.39
N LEU A 155 12.42 12.36 20.07
CA LEU A 155 11.92 11.82 18.82
C LEU A 155 10.40 12.04 18.74
N THR A 156 9.94 12.55 17.62
CA THR A 156 8.50 12.61 17.31
C THR A 156 7.91 11.20 17.24
N SER A 157 6.58 11.10 17.34
CA SER A 157 5.89 9.81 17.16
C SER A 157 6.19 9.16 15.81
N LEU A 158 6.37 9.98 14.76
CA LEU A 158 6.73 9.52 13.42
C LEU A 158 8.17 8.95 13.40
N GLU A 159 9.13 9.66 13.98
CA GLU A 159 10.53 9.21 14.07
C GLU A 159 10.65 7.94 14.93
N THR A 160 9.91 7.87 16.04
CA THR A 160 9.86 6.68 16.90
C THR A 160 9.36 5.45 16.15
N ASN A 161 8.30 5.62 15.35
CA ASN A 161 7.76 4.53 14.54
C ASN A 161 8.73 4.14 13.41
N THR A 162 9.37 5.12 12.78
CA THR A 162 10.37 4.89 11.72
C THR A 162 11.58 4.14 12.27
N LEU A 163 12.16 4.60 13.39
CA LEU A 163 13.27 3.95 14.08
C LEU A 163 12.91 2.50 14.48
N ARG A 164 11.72 2.26 15.03
CA ARG A 164 11.27 0.91 15.38
C ARG A 164 11.24 -0.01 14.16
N ASP A 165 10.80 0.49 13.01
CA ASP A 165 10.79 -0.31 11.78
C ASP A 165 12.21 -0.62 11.28
N TYR A 166 13.12 0.36 11.30
CA TYR A 166 14.53 0.16 10.97
C TYR A 166 15.23 -0.85 11.92
N ILE A 167 14.93 -0.81 13.22
CA ILE A 167 15.44 -1.79 14.21
C ILE A 167 14.95 -3.21 13.89
N ASN A 168 13.65 -3.36 13.58
CA ASN A 168 13.09 -4.66 13.24
C ASN A 168 13.72 -5.23 11.96
N ARG A 169 13.96 -4.38 10.96
CA ARG A 169 14.65 -4.75 9.72
C ARG A 169 16.10 -5.11 9.97
N PHE A 170 16.83 -4.30 10.75
CA PHE A 170 18.21 -4.57 11.16
C PHE A 170 18.36 -5.98 11.75
N VAL A 171 17.54 -6.30 12.75
CA VAL A 171 17.59 -7.60 13.44
C VAL A 171 17.26 -8.75 12.51
N ARG A 172 16.21 -8.63 11.68
CA ARG A 172 15.81 -9.68 10.72
C ARG A 172 16.84 -9.89 9.61
N GLY A 173 17.56 -8.82 9.26
CA GLY A 173 18.60 -8.82 8.25
C GLY A 173 19.95 -9.37 8.71
N LEU A 174 20.15 -9.65 10.00
CA LEU A 174 21.39 -10.23 10.50
C LEU A 174 21.70 -11.56 9.82
N TYR A 175 22.96 -11.72 9.40
CA TYR A 175 23.43 -12.94 8.75
C TYR A 175 23.45 -14.10 9.75
N ASP A 176 24.03 -13.87 10.93
CA ASP A 176 24.05 -14.84 12.01
C ASP A 176 22.68 -14.93 12.70
N LYS A 177 22.02 -16.08 12.50
CA LYS A 177 20.69 -16.35 13.05
C LYS A 177 20.72 -16.59 14.56
N SER A 178 21.86 -16.92 15.16
CA SER A 178 22.00 -17.04 16.61
C SER A 178 21.97 -15.66 17.27
N ILE A 179 22.73 -14.69 16.73
CA ILE A 179 22.73 -13.29 17.17
C ILE A 179 21.34 -12.65 16.97
N MET A 180 20.67 -12.96 15.86
CA MET A 180 19.29 -12.54 15.62
C MET A 180 18.34 -13.05 16.72
N GLN A 181 18.41 -14.34 17.07
CA GLN A 181 17.54 -14.93 18.09
C GLN A 181 17.82 -14.38 19.49
N GLU A 182 19.08 -14.07 19.79
CA GLU A 182 19.49 -13.41 21.03
C GLU A 182 18.93 -11.98 21.11
N ALA A 183 19.06 -11.18 20.05
CA ALA A 183 18.52 -9.83 19.97
C ALA A 183 16.99 -9.78 20.11
N ILE A 184 16.27 -10.72 19.46
CA ILE A 184 14.81 -10.87 19.61
C ILE A 184 14.44 -11.24 21.05
N SER A 185 15.23 -12.10 21.68
CA SER A 185 15.00 -12.54 23.07
C SER A 185 15.26 -11.43 24.08
N PHE A 186 16.24 -10.57 23.83
CA PHE A 186 16.52 -9.38 24.64
C PHE A 186 15.41 -8.33 24.53
N HIS A 187 14.89 -8.08 23.32
CA HIS A 187 13.78 -7.17 23.08
C HIS A 187 12.48 -7.61 23.80
N LYS A 188 12.19 -8.92 23.84
CA LYS A 188 11.03 -9.48 24.54
C LYS A 188 11.15 -9.42 26.06
N ARG A 189 12.37 -9.47 26.63
CA ARG A 189 12.60 -9.37 28.08
C ARG A 189 12.42 -7.93 28.59
N ASN A 190 12.85 -6.93 27.83
CA ASN A 190 12.68 -5.53 28.20
C ASN A 190 11.22 -5.05 28.20
N LEU A 191 10.34 -5.71 27.44
CA LEU A 191 8.88 -5.49 27.48
C LEU A 191 8.20 -6.07 28.74
N ARG A 192 8.85 -6.99 29.47
CA ARG A 192 8.32 -7.55 30.73
C ARG A 192 8.75 -6.76 31.97
N VAL A 193 9.84 -5.99 31.90
CA VAL A 193 10.36 -5.21 33.03
C VAL A 193 9.72 -3.81 33.13
N THR A 194 9.20 -3.27 32.02
CA THR A 194 8.56 -1.94 31.96
C THR A 194 7.05 -1.98 32.26
N ARG A 195 6.67 -2.42 33.47
CA ARG A 195 5.38 -2.06 34.07
C ARG A 195 5.49 -0.93 35.10
N VAL A 196 6.65 -0.28 35.22
CA VAL A 196 6.80 0.94 36.01
C VAL A 196 7.59 1.97 35.20
N SER A 197 6.94 3.13 35.02
CA SER A 197 7.44 4.38 34.43
C SER A 197 7.75 4.41 32.93
N ALA A 198 6.84 5.03 32.18
CA ALA A 198 7.04 5.41 30.79
C ALA A 198 7.96 6.63 30.71
N GLY A 199 9.25 6.41 30.44
CA GLY A 199 10.23 7.49 30.28
C GLY A 199 11.52 7.08 29.57
N ASP A 200 12.05 5.87 29.78
CA ASP A 200 13.46 5.55 29.46
C ASP A 200 13.70 4.40 28.46
N VAL A 201 12.72 4.02 27.66
CA VAL A 201 12.78 2.75 26.90
C VAL A 201 13.58 2.84 25.58
N GLY A 202 13.92 4.05 25.12
CA GLY A 202 14.54 4.27 23.80
C GLY A 202 16.07 4.11 23.77
N LEU A 203 16.79 4.51 24.83
CA LEU A 203 18.26 4.57 24.81
C LEU A 203 18.95 3.22 25.07
N HIS A 204 18.32 2.32 25.83
CA HIS A 204 19.04 1.14 26.35
C HIS A 204 19.20 -0.03 25.36
N ALA A 205 18.41 -0.09 24.30
CA ALA A 205 18.44 -1.22 23.36
C ALA A 205 19.63 -1.18 22.39
N MET A 206 20.16 0.01 22.08
CA MET A 206 21.34 0.15 21.21
C MET A 206 22.66 0.14 22.00
N ASP A 207 22.66 0.57 23.28
CA ASP A 207 23.84 0.46 24.15
C ASP A 207 24.13 -0.98 24.59
N SER A 208 23.12 -1.85 24.72
CA SER A 208 23.36 -3.27 25.03
C SER A 208 24.06 -4.05 23.91
N ALA A 209 23.92 -3.63 22.65
CA ALA A 209 24.67 -4.22 21.54
C ALA A 209 26.15 -3.77 21.57
N ARG A 210 26.42 -2.56 22.08
CA ARG A 210 27.77 -2.02 22.25
C ARG A 210 28.51 -2.64 23.44
N SER A 211 27.79 -2.96 24.53
CA SER A 211 28.34 -3.62 25.72
C SER A 211 28.65 -5.11 25.53
N LEU A 212 28.08 -5.77 24.52
CA LEU A 212 28.39 -7.17 24.17
C LEU A 212 29.72 -7.31 23.41
N ASP A 213 30.13 -6.28 22.66
CA ASP A 213 31.48 -6.21 22.07
C ASP A 213 32.57 -6.04 23.14
N ASP A 214 32.31 -5.27 24.21
CA ASP A 214 33.25 -5.11 25.33
C ASP A 214 33.37 -6.40 26.18
N PHE A 215 32.32 -7.23 26.27
CA PHE A 215 32.36 -8.49 27.02
C PHE A 215 33.03 -9.62 26.22
N ASN A 216 32.89 -9.64 24.89
CA ASN A 216 33.53 -10.64 24.03
C ASN A 216 35.00 -10.31 23.73
N GLY A 217 35.38 -9.02 23.76
CA GLY A 217 36.78 -8.58 23.77
C GLY A 217 37.53 -8.95 25.06
N GLY A 218 36.82 -9.07 26.20
CA GLY A 218 37.40 -9.46 27.49
C GLY A 218 37.65 -10.97 27.67
N LEU A 219 36.92 -11.83 26.95
CA LEU A 219 37.06 -13.29 27.07
C LEU A 219 38.13 -13.90 26.14
N GLN A 220 38.64 -13.13 25.16
CA GLN A 220 39.83 -13.53 24.40
C GLN A 220 41.16 -13.15 25.07
N ALA A 221 41.13 -12.41 26.18
CA ALA A 221 42.33 -11.99 26.92
C ALA A 221 42.69 -12.89 28.13
N ILE A 222 41.97 -13.99 28.38
CA ILE A 222 42.21 -14.88 29.54
C ILE A 222 42.37 -16.36 29.14
N SER A 223 42.82 -16.65 27.92
CA SER A 223 43.19 -18.03 27.53
C SER A 223 44.45 -18.09 26.65
N ALA A 224 45.37 -17.16 26.87
CA ALA A 224 46.74 -17.24 26.37
C ALA A 224 47.72 -16.80 27.46
N ASP A 225 47.83 -17.64 28.49
CA ASP A 225 49.03 -17.86 29.30
C ASP A 225 48.98 -19.28 29.88
#